data_AF-A0A1U9NHS8-F1
#
_entry.id   AF-A0A1U9NHS8-F1
#
_cell.length_a   1.000
_cell.length_b   1.000
_cell.length_c   1.000
_cell.angle_alpha   90.00
_cell.angle_beta   90.00
_cell.angle_gamma   90.00
#
_symmetry.space_group_name_H-M   'P 1'
#
loop_
_entity.id
_entity.type
_entity.pdbx_description
1 polymer ?
#
loop_
_entity_poly.entity_id
_entity_poly.type
_entity_poly.pdbx_seq_one_letter_code
_entity_poly.pdbx_strand_id
1 'polypeptide(L)'
;MLRLSIIVLFCTVISGCASHSMNVILPEGAVFPEQMVGTWSNIDTGWEITFENDGEIPSAVLALGRFEIEPGQTKTYEMKKGKSSRLEAGEWTVQYDSDSEEVTVEIVIEDLHVEIGGGYLEGHLTEILAGVVSEDGQRWNVDWITMPQYVAYTTGNEEGMPLQEPGETQVKQLVFKKAADDGEDQ
;
A
#
# COMPACT_ATOMS: atom_id res chain seq x y z
N MET A 1 47.52 -19.74 -42.59
CA MET A 1 46.10 -19.36 -42.61
C MET A 1 45.54 -19.55 -41.21
N LEU A 2 45.49 -18.46 -40.43
CA LEU A 2 45.04 -18.47 -39.04
C LEU A 2 43.53 -18.18 -39.04
N ARG A 3 42.69 -19.14 -38.61
CA ARG A 3 41.24 -18.95 -38.52
C ARG A 3 40.91 -18.28 -37.19
N LEU A 4 40.54 -17.00 -37.26
CA LEU A 4 40.04 -16.21 -36.14
C LEU A 4 38.62 -16.70 -35.80
N SER A 5 38.47 -17.36 -34.66
CA SER A 5 37.16 -17.83 -34.18
C SER A 5 36.46 -16.69 -33.45
N ILE A 6 35.30 -16.29 -33.94
CA ILE A 6 34.42 -15.27 -33.38
C ILE A 6 33.74 -15.85 -32.13
N ILE A 7 34.02 -15.27 -30.96
CA ILE A 7 33.31 -15.58 -29.72
C ILE A 7 32.03 -14.75 -29.70
N VAL A 8 30.89 -15.42 -29.84
CA VAL A 8 29.56 -14.82 -29.67
C VAL A 8 29.31 -14.66 -28.17
N LEU A 9 29.39 -13.42 -27.69
CA LEU A 9 29.05 -13.06 -26.31
C LEU A 9 27.52 -12.98 -26.20
N PHE A 10 26.92 -14.06 -25.71
CA PHE A 10 25.49 -14.16 -25.45
C PHE A 10 25.18 -13.43 -24.13
N CYS A 11 24.83 -12.14 -24.20
CA CYS A 11 24.31 -11.39 -23.06
C CYS A 11 22.91 -11.91 -22.73
N THR A 12 22.82 -12.95 -21.89
CA THR A 12 21.56 -13.30 -21.22
C THR A 12 21.24 -12.19 -20.23
N VAL A 13 20.33 -11.30 -20.63
CA VAL A 13 19.64 -10.38 -19.72
C VAL A 13 18.82 -11.26 -18.79
N ILE A 14 19.31 -11.48 -17.57
CA ILE A 14 18.51 -12.07 -16.51
C ILE A 14 17.52 -10.99 -16.11
N SER A 15 16.36 -10.95 -16.76
CA SER A 15 15.21 -10.21 -16.26
C SER A 15 14.96 -10.70 -14.85
N GLY A 16 15.15 -9.82 -13.86
CA GLY A 16 14.74 -10.10 -12.49
C GLY A 16 13.27 -10.48 -12.51
N CYS A 17 12.96 -11.68 -12.05
CA CYS A 17 11.59 -12.03 -11.70
C CYS A 17 11.18 -11.06 -10.60
N ALA A 18 10.19 -10.20 -10.89
CA ALA A 18 9.50 -9.46 -9.86
C ALA A 18 8.98 -10.49 -8.85
N SER A 19 9.45 -10.41 -7.61
CA SER A 19 8.82 -11.10 -6.49
C SER A 19 7.39 -10.56 -6.39
N HIS A 20 6.39 -11.44 -6.54
CA HIS A 20 4.99 -11.10 -6.31
C HIS A 20 4.85 -10.65 -4.85
N SER A 21 4.78 -9.34 -4.62
CA SER A 21 4.65 -8.69 -3.31
C SER A 21 3.18 -8.50 -2.90
N MET A 22 2.30 -9.27 -3.53
CA MET A 22 0.86 -9.26 -3.34
C MET A 22 0.38 -10.71 -3.19
N ASN A 23 -0.51 -10.93 -2.23
CA ASN A 23 -1.20 -12.19 -2.04
C ASN A 23 -2.71 -11.96 -2.14
N VAL A 24 -3.34 -12.49 -3.20
CA VAL A 24 -4.79 -12.40 -3.38
C VAL A 24 -5.43 -13.76 -3.06
N ILE A 25 -6.31 -13.78 -2.07
CA ILE A 25 -6.98 -14.97 -1.56
C ILE A 25 -8.47 -14.89 -1.94
N LEU A 26 -8.85 -15.74 -2.90
CA LEU A 26 -10.23 -15.90 -3.35
C LEU A 26 -10.75 -17.31 -3.01
N PRO A 27 -12.05 -17.49 -2.78
CA PRO A 27 -12.67 -18.81 -2.70
C PRO A 27 -12.42 -19.63 -3.99
N GLU A 28 -12.44 -20.95 -3.88
CA GLU A 28 -12.17 -21.83 -5.03
C GLU A 28 -13.16 -21.56 -6.18
N GLY A 29 -12.63 -21.19 -7.35
CA GLY A 29 -13.42 -20.87 -8.54
C GLY A 29 -14.13 -19.52 -8.52
N ALA A 30 -13.93 -18.70 -7.48
CA ALA A 30 -14.43 -17.34 -7.42
C ALA A 30 -13.57 -16.38 -8.26
N VAL A 31 -14.19 -15.26 -8.64
CA VAL A 31 -13.53 -14.10 -9.23
C VAL A 31 -13.61 -12.94 -8.24
N PHE A 32 -12.67 -12.01 -8.32
CA PHE A 32 -12.74 -10.79 -7.51
C PHE A 32 -13.98 -9.97 -7.92
N PRO A 33 -14.71 -9.34 -6.98
CA PRO A 33 -15.97 -8.64 -7.30
C PRO A 33 -15.74 -7.48 -8.26
N GLU A 34 -16.45 -7.46 -9.40
CA GLU A 34 -16.36 -6.38 -10.38
C GLU A 34 -16.70 -5.00 -9.78
N GLN A 35 -17.61 -4.97 -8.79
CA GLN A 35 -17.98 -3.75 -8.09
C GLN A 35 -16.80 -3.11 -7.35
N MET A 36 -15.80 -3.90 -6.94
CA MET A 36 -14.60 -3.42 -6.24
C MET A 36 -13.53 -2.86 -7.18
N VAL A 37 -13.54 -3.24 -8.46
CA VAL A 37 -12.52 -2.81 -9.42
C VAL A 37 -12.55 -1.29 -9.60
N GLY A 38 -11.38 -0.65 -9.59
CA GLY A 38 -11.20 0.80 -9.70
C GLY A 38 -10.69 1.46 -8.42
N THR A 39 -10.62 2.80 -8.44
CA THR A 39 -10.08 3.59 -7.34
C THR A 39 -11.15 3.94 -6.31
N TRP A 40 -10.83 3.74 -5.05
CA TRP A 40 -11.62 4.08 -3.88
C TRP A 40 -10.91 5.13 -3.05
N SER A 41 -11.63 6.16 -2.63
CA SER A 41 -11.06 7.26 -1.84
C SER A 41 -11.87 7.57 -0.59
N ASN A 42 -11.19 7.90 0.50
CA ASN A 42 -11.78 8.59 1.65
C ASN A 42 -11.10 9.96 1.79
N ILE A 43 -11.82 11.01 1.41
CA ILE A 43 -11.26 12.37 1.36
C ILE A 43 -10.87 12.91 2.74
N ASP A 44 -11.59 12.49 3.78
CA ASP A 44 -11.41 12.99 5.15
C ASP A 44 -10.09 12.51 5.75
N THR A 45 -9.70 11.26 5.46
CA THR A 45 -8.40 10.71 5.86
C THR A 45 -7.31 10.90 4.81
N GLY A 46 -7.69 11.12 3.55
CA GLY A 46 -6.77 11.14 2.41
C GLY A 46 -6.33 9.75 1.95
N TRP A 47 -7.09 8.71 2.31
CA TRP A 47 -6.86 7.36 1.81
C TRP A 47 -7.28 7.26 0.35
N GLU A 48 -6.46 6.60 -0.47
CA GLU A 48 -6.85 6.14 -1.81
C GLU A 48 -6.31 4.73 -2.03
N ILE A 49 -7.04 3.89 -2.74
CA ILE A 49 -6.65 2.51 -3.04
C ILE A 49 -7.30 2.09 -4.35
N THR A 50 -6.53 1.45 -5.24
CA THR A 50 -7.03 0.99 -6.54
C THR A 50 -7.01 -0.52 -6.57
N PHE A 51 -8.12 -1.14 -6.98
CA PHE A 51 -8.17 -2.59 -7.22
C PHE A 51 -8.25 -2.89 -8.72
N GLU A 52 -7.49 -3.88 -9.16
CA GLU A 52 -7.57 -4.45 -10.49
C GLU A 52 -8.60 -5.60 -10.55
N ASN A 53 -8.86 -6.11 -11.76
CA ASN A 53 -9.87 -7.16 -12.00
C ASN A 53 -9.59 -8.50 -11.28
N ASP A 54 -8.34 -8.75 -10.93
CA ASP A 54 -7.91 -9.93 -10.18
C ASP A 54 -7.83 -9.69 -8.67
N GLY A 55 -8.14 -8.47 -8.21
CA GLY A 55 -8.04 -8.07 -6.82
C GLY A 55 -6.66 -7.58 -6.42
N GLU A 56 -5.68 -7.52 -7.34
CA GLU A 56 -4.40 -6.89 -7.05
C GLU A 56 -4.55 -5.38 -6.79
N ILE A 57 -3.66 -4.84 -5.97
CA ILE A 57 -3.59 -3.42 -5.65
C ILE A 57 -2.26 -2.90 -6.21
N PRO A 58 -2.24 -2.23 -7.38
CA PRO A 58 -1.01 -1.73 -7.95
C PRO A 58 -0.41 -0.60 -7.11
N SER A 59 -1.25 0.24 -6.48
CA SER A 59 -0.81 1.29 -5.57
C SER A 59 -1.90 1.71 -4.58
N ALA A 60 -1.47 2.34 -3.48
CA ALA A 60 -2.34 2.95 -2.49
C ALA A 60 -1.74 4.28 -1.99
N VAL A 61 -2.59 5.22 -1.59
CA VAL A 61 -2.20 6.46 -0.89
C VAL A 61 -2.56 6.31 0.58
N LEU A 62 -1.53 6.27 1.44
CA LEU A 62 -1.73 6.16 2.88
C LEU A 62 -2.32 7.45 3.48
N ALA A 63 -3.19 7.32 4.47
CA ALA A 63 -3.60 8.47 5.29
C ALA A 63 -2.42 9.17 5.99
N LEU A 64 -1.34 8.44 6.28
CA LEU A 64 -0.08 9.00 6.78
C LEU A 64 0.63 9.74 5.64
N GLY A 65 0.64 11.07 5.71
CA GLY A 65 1.44 11.91 4.81
C GLY A 65 1.01 11.92 3.35
N ARG A 66 -0.02 11.16 2.97
CA ARG A 66 -0.48 10.96 1.58
C ARG A 66 0.63 10.44 0.67
N PHE A 67 1.42 9.49 1.18
CA PHE A 67 2.43 8.80 0.38
C PHE A 67 1.76 7.76 -0.52
N GLU A 68 2.01 7.85 -1.82
CA GLU A 68 1.61 6.84 -2.80
C GLU A 68 2.63 5.70 -2.82
N ILE A 69 2.25 4.54 -2.31
CA ILE A 69 3.09 3.36 -2.13
C ILE A 69 2.66 2.25 -3.09
N GLU A 70 3.59 1.32 -3.35
CA GLU A 70 3.37 0.14 -4.20
C GLU A 70 3.85 -1.09 -3.40
N PRO A 71 3.17 -2.25 -3.50
CA PRO A 71 3.53 -3.44 -2.74
C PRO A 71 4.97 -3.89 -3.02
N GLY A 72 5.74 -4.21 -1.97
CA GLY A 72 7.12 -4.69 -2.09
C GLY A 72 8.14 -3.69 -2.64
N GLN A 73 7.79 -2.40 -2.76
CA GLN A 73 8.68 -1.36 -3.26
C GLN A 73 9.18 -0.46 -2.13
N THR A 74 10.44 -0.02 -2.26
CA THR A 74 10.98 1.09 -1.47
C THR A 74 10.86 2.38 -2.27
N LYS A 75 10.15 3.37 -1.74
CA LYS A 75 10.04 4.71 -2.34
C LYS A 75 10.66 5.77 -1.44
N THR A 76 11.34 6.73 -2.05
CA THR A 76 11.84 7.93 -1.38
C THR A 76 11.12 9.15 -1.92
N TYR A 77 10.62 9.99 -1.03
CA TYR A 77 9.86 11.20 -1.34
C TYR A 77 10.67 12.42 -0.94
N GLU A 78 10.81 13.36 -1.86
CA GLU A 78 11.34 14.68 -1.53
C GLU A 78 10.30 15.49 -0.75
N MET A 79 10.69 15.91 0.43
CA MET A 79 9.88 16.73 1.34
C MET A 79 10.31 18.19 1.25
N LYS A 80 9.47 19.08 1.78
CA LYS A 80 9.77 20.52 1.81
C LYS A 80 11.09 20.79 2.56
N LYS A 81 11.82 21.80 2.08
CA LYS A 81 13.09 22.28 2.68
C LYS A 81 14.26 21.28 2.59
N GLY A 82 14.31 20.49 1.53
CA GLY A 82 15.42 19.57 1.25
C GLY A 82 15.45 18.36 2.17
N LYS A 83 14.30 18.03 2.75
CA LYS A 83 14.08 16.85 3.58
C LYS A 83 13.70 15.66 2.72
N SER A 84 13.82 14.45 3.25
CA SER A 84 13.40 13.22 2.55
C SER A 84 12.62 12.29 3.47
N SER A 85 11.69 11.54 2.90
CA SER A 85 11.05 10.42 3.60
C SER A 85 11.25 9.15 2.78
N ARG A 86 11.52 8.02 3.44
CA ARG A 86 11.67 6.70 2.83
C ARG A 86 10.60 5.77 3.39
N LEU A 87 9.93 5.04 2.53
CA LEU A 87 8.97 4.01 2.91
C LEU A 87 9.31 2.73 2.14
N GLU A 88 9.34 1.61 2.84
CA GLU A 88 9.51 0.26 2.30
C GLU A 88 8.23 -0.53 2.55
N ALA A 89 7.47 -0.77 1.48
CA ALA A 89 6.28 -1.59 1.54
C ALA A 89 6.66 -3.07 1.55
N GLY A 90 6.01 -3.85 2.41
CA GLY A 90 6.12 -5.30 2.45
C GLY A 90 5.16 -5.99 1.49
N GLU A 91 4.85 -7.25 1.79
CA GLU A 91 3.77 -8.00 1.15
C GLU A 91 2.41 -7.46 1.60
N TRP A 92 1.49 -7.25 0.66
CA TRP A 92 0.10 -6.91 0.98
C TRP A 92 -0.82 -8.09 0.66
N THR A 93 -1.91 -8.21 1.41
CA THR A 93 -2.90 -9.27 1.22
C THR A 93 -4.26 -8.69 0.89
N VAL A 94 -4.93 -9.26 -0.11
CA VAL A 94 -6.35 -9.02 -0.38
C VAL A 94 -7.08 -10.33 -0.22
N GLN A 95 -8.13 -10.34 0.61
CA GLN A 95 -9.01 -11.48 0.78
C GLN A 95 -10.44 -11.07 0.44
N TYR A 96 -11.14 -11.93 -0.29
CA TYR A 96 -12.58 -11.81 -0.51
C TYR A 96 -13.31 -13.00 0.11
N ASP A 97 -14.36 -12.72 0.88
CA ASP A 97 -15.30 -13.74 1.37
C ASP A 97 -16.63 -13.60 0.63
N SER A 98 -16.97 -14.61 -0.18
CA SER A 98 -18.21 -14.60 -0.97
C SER A 98 -19.48 -14.82 -0.15
N ASP A 99 -19.38 -15.39 1.06
CA ASP A 99 -20.55 -15.64 1.90
C ASP A 99 -21.03 -14.36 2.60
N SER A 100 -20.09 -13.46 2.95
CA SER A 100 -20.35 -12.18 3.59
C SER A 100 -20.27 -10.98 2.64
N GLU A 101 -19.77 -11.18 1.41
CA GLU A 101 -19.44 -10.14 0.43
C GLU A 101 -18.40 -9.12 0.97
N GLU A 102 -17.57 -9.55 1.93
CA GLU A 102 -16.57 -8.72 2.58
C GLU A 102 -15.23 -8.79 1.83
N VAL A 103 -14.62 -7.62 1.62
CA VAL A 103 -13.21 -7.50 1.20
C VAL A 103 -12.38 -7.05 2.38
N THR A 104 -11.31 -7.80 2.65
CA THR A 104 -10.28 -7.44 3.62
C THR A 104 -8.97 -7.16 2.90
N VAL A 105 -8.35 -6.03 3.19
CA VAL A 105 -7.02 -5.65 2.71
C VAL A 105 -6.09 -5.48 3.89
N GLU A 106 -4.92 -6.11 3.84
CA GLU A 106 -3.80 -5.85 4.73
C GLU A 106 -2.68 -5.15 3.96
N ILE A 107 -2.32 -3.95 4.40
CA ILE A 107 -1.20 -3.17 3.86
C ILE A 107 -0.09 -3.16 4.92
N VAL A 108 1.10 -3.58 4.52
CA VAL A 108 2.29 -3.63 5.38
C VAL A 108 3.34 -2.65 4.89
N ILE A 109 3.83 -1.82 5.80
CA ILE A 109 5.03 -0.99 5.65
C ILE A 109 6.06 -1.52 6.63
N GLU A 110 7.08 -2.18 6.12
CA GLU A 110 8.11 -2.87 6.91
C GLU A 110 9.08 -1.89 7.56
N ASP A 111 9.43 -0.82 6.85
CA ASP A 111 10.28 0.26 7.33
C ASP A 111 9.73 1.59 6.83
N LEU A 112 9.62 2.55 7.72
CA LEU A 112 9.39 3.94 7.36
C LEU A 112 10.37 4.83 8.10
N HIS A 113 10.86 5.83 7.39
CA HIS A 113 11.61 6.96 7.92
C HIS A 113 10.99 8.23 7.34
N VAL A 114 10.32 9.03 8.17
CA VAL A 114 9.59 10.22 7.72
C VAL A 114 10.13 11.46 8.42
N GLU A 115 10.81 12.33 7.68
CA GLU A 115 11.31 13.59 8.23
C GLU A 115 10.20 14.64 8.38
N ILE A 116 9.97 15.10 9.62
CA ILE A 116 8.90 16.07 9.94
C ILE A 116 9.47 17.17 10.84
N GLY A 117 9.30 18.44 10.44
CA GLY A 117 9.72 19.59 11.27
C GLY A 117 11.23 19.62 11.52
N GLY A 118 11.67 19.52 12.77
CA GLY A 118 13.10 19.43 13.16
C GLY A 118 13.57 18.02 13.52
N GLY A 119 12.73 17.00 13.26
CA GLY A 119 13.00 15.61 13.61
C GLY A 119 12.53 14.64 12.54
N TYR A 120 12.34 13.39 12.95
CA TYR A 120 11.88 12.30 12.09
C TYR A 120 11.09 11.24 12.88
N LEU A 121 10.28 10.47 12.17
CA LEU A 121 9.61 9.26 12.65
C LEU A 121 10.28 8.05 12.01
N GLU A 122 10.51 7.01 12.80
CA GLU A 122 10.91 5.69 12.30
C GLU A 122 9.98 4.60 12.82
N GLY A 123 9.86 3.51 12.08
CA GLY A 123 9.18 2.31 12.54
C GLY A 123 8.53 1.53 11.42
N HIS A 124 7.42 0.88 11.75
CA HIS A 124 6.63 0.09 10.81
C HIS A 124 5.14 0.29 11.06
N LEU A 125 4.33 -0.10 10.06
CA LEU A 125 2.90 0.12 10.06
C LEU A 125 2.20 -1.05 9.38
N THR A 126 1.17 -1.58 10.03
CA THR A 126 0.19 -2.45 9.37
C THR A 126 -1.18 -1.80 9.43
N GLU A 127 -1.85 -1.76 8.29
CA GLU A 127 -3.20 -1.24 8.11
C GLU A 127 -4.11 -2.36 7.62
N ILE A 128 -5.26 -2.55 8.25
CA ILE A 128 -6.30 -3.46 7.79
C ILE A 128 -7.54 -2.65 7.43
N LEU A 129 -8.07 -2.88 6.24
CA LEU A 129 -9.31 -2.32 5.72
C LEU A 129 -10.27 -3.49 5.44
N ALA A 130 -11.26 -3.71 6.30
CA ALA A 130 -12.24 -4.79 6.14
C ALA A 130 -13.66 -4.22 5.99
N GLY A 131 -14.40 -4.65 4.98
CA GLY A 131 -15.77 -4.19 4.83
C GLY A 131 -16.49 -4.60 3.55
N VAL A 132 -17.76 -4.22 3.48
CA VAL A 132 -18.69 -4.56 2.39
C VAL A 132 -18.99 -3.38 1.50
N VAL A 133 -19.18 -3.65 0.21
CA VAL A 133 -19.62 -2.64 -0.77
C VAL A 133 -21.13 -2.46 -0.67
N SER A 134 -21.61 -1.23 -0.79
CA SER A 134 -23.05 -0.96 -0.90
C SER A 134 -23.64 -1.57 -2.17
N GLU A 135 -24.93 -1.88 -2.15
CA GLU A 135 -25.66 -2.46 -3.29
C GLU A 135 -25.52 -1.64 -4.60
N ASP A 136 -25.33 -0.33 -4.49
CA ASP A 136 -25.13 0.58 -5.63
C ASP A 136 -23.70 0.58 -6.20
N GLY A 137 -22.76 -0.13 -5.56
CA GLY A 137 -21.35 -0.19 -5.94
C GLY A 137 -20.58 1.11 -5.73
N GLN A 138 -21.15 2.10 -5.03
CA GLN A 138 -20.58 3.46 -4.92
C GLN A 138 -19.86 3.72 -3.59
N ARG A 139 -20.15 2.93 -2.56
CA ARG A 139 -19.57 3.10 -1.22
C ARG A 139 -19.01 1.77 -0.73
N TRP A 140 -17.86 1.84 -0.07
CA TRP A 140 -17.27 0.72 0.64
C TRP A 140 -17.13 1.12 2.11
N ASN A 141 -17.92 0.48 2.97
CA ASN A 141 -17.98 0.79 4.40
C ASN A 141 -16.99 -0.12 5.12
N VAL A 142 -15.97 0.47 5.72
CA VAL A 142 -14.77 -0.24 6.16
C VAL A 142 -14.52 -0.01 7.64
N ASP A 143 -14.26 -1.09 8.38
CA ASP A 143 -13.54 -1.03 9.63
C ASP A 143 -12.04 -0.91 9.32
N TRP A 144 -11.49 0.27 9.60
CA TRP A 144 -10.07 0.58 9.47
C TRP A 144 -9.37 0.32 10.80
N ILE A 145 -8.47 -0.65 10.79
CA ILE A 145 -7.65 -1.06 11.92
C ILE A 145 -6.21 -0.68 11.63
N THR A 146 -5.61 0.16 12.47
CA THR A 146 -4.22 0.60 12.33
C THR A 146 -3.39 0.09 13.49
N MET A 147 -2.22 -0.49 13.18
CA MET A 147 -1.25 -1.03 14.13
C MET A 147 0.11 -0.35 13.92
N PRO A 148 0.22 0.95 14.23
CA PRO A 148 1.48 1.67 14.12
C PRO A 148 2.47 1.25 15.21
N GLN A 149 3.76 1.22 14.88
CA GLN A 149 4.84 1.11 15.85
C GLN A 149 5.90 2.16 15.52
N TYR A 150 5.70 3.38 16.03
CA TYR A 150 6.57 4.51 15.70
C TYR A 150 7.43 4.97 16.88
N VAL A 151 8.65 5.36 16.55
CA VAL A 151 9.55 6.11 17.42
C VAL A 151 9.79 7.49 16.80
N ALA A 152 9.51 8.54 17.57
CA ALA A 152 9.76 9.91 17.18
C ALA A 152 11.10 10.41 17.73
N TYR A 153 11.91 10.99 16.87
CA TYR A 153 13.17 11.62 17.22
C TYR A 153 13.07 13.13 17.00
N THR A 154 13.50 13.92 17.99
CA THR A 154 13.38 15.38 17.94
C THR A 154 14.74 16.03 18.18
N THR A 155 14.90 17.28 17.74
CA THR A 155 16.15 18.02 17.98
C THR A 155 16.45 18.08 19.47
N GLY A 156 17.59 17.51 19.89
CA GLY A 156 18.01 17.48 21.28
C GLY A 156 17.51 16.26 22.08
N ASN A 157 16.80 15.32 21.46
CA ASN A 157 16.50 14.02 22.05
C ASN A 157 16.85 12.89 21.06
N GLU A 158 18.01 12.28 21.30
CA GLU A 158 18.53 11.16 20.50
C GLU A 158 18.00 9.80 20.96
N GLU A 159 17.41 9.69 22.16
CA GLU A 159 16.92 8.42 22.70
C GLU A 159 15.63 7.93 22.02
N GLY A 160 14.95 8.80 21.27
CA GLY A 160 13.67 8.51 20.64
C GLY A 160 12.53 8.46 21.65
N MET A 161 11.31 8.71 21.20
CA MET A 161 10.09 8.64 22.01
C MET A 161 9.06 7.78 21.28
N PRO A 162 8.71 6.60 21.82
CA PRO A 162 7.59 5.81 21.29
C PRO A 162 6.33 6.67 21.25
N LEU A 163 5.60 6.63 20.12
CA LEU A 163 4.36 7.39 19.96
C LEU A 163 3.10 6.62 20.37
N GLN A 164 3.23 5.30 20.55
CA GLN A 164 2.16 4.43 21.04
C GLN A 164 2.69 3.50 22.11
N GLU A 165 1.78 3.00 22.95
CA GLU A 165 2.08 1.85 23.78
C GLU A 165 2.24 0.60 22.88
N PRO A 166 3.19 -0.31 23.17
CA PRO A 166 3.35 -1.53 22.38
C PRO A 166 2.04 -2.32 22.29
N GLY A 167 1.58 -2.57 21.05
CA GLY A 167 0.35 -3.32 20.77
C GLY A 167 -0.93 -2.48 20.80
N GLU A 168 -0.84 -1.15 20.87
CA GLU A 168 -2.00 -0.27 20.76
C GLU A 168 -2.57 -0.31 19.33
N THR A 169 -3.75 -0.93 19.20
CA THR A 169 -4.51 -0.99 17.95
C THR A 169 -5.60 0.08 17.97
N GLN A 170 -5.70 0.88 16.91
CA GLN A 170 -6.80 1.85 16.77
C GLN A 170 -7.78 1.35 15.71
N VAL A 171 -9.07 1.46 16.00
CA VAL A 171 -10.14 1.06 15.09
C VAL A 171 -11.02 2.28 14.79
N LYS A 172 -11.33 2.50 13.52
CA LYS A 172 -12.22 3.57 13.04
C LYS A 172 -13.10 3.05 11.91
N GLN A 173 -14.30 3.61 11.78
CA GLN A 173 -15.12 3.36 10.60
C GLN A 173 -14.84 4.42 9.54
N LEU A 174 -14.55 3.94 8.34
CA LEU A 174 -14.38 4.76 7.14
C LEU A 174 -15.46 4.42 6.12
N VAL A 175 -15.80 5.41 5.30
CA VAL A 175 -16.61 5.20 4.11
C VAL A 175 -15.79 5.65 2.92
N PHE A 176 -15.33 4.71 2.12
CA PHE A 176 -14.70 4.99 0.84
C PHE A 176 -15.78 5.24 -0.20
N LYS A 177 -15.48 6.13 -1.14
CA LYS A 177 -16.29 6.38 -2.33
C LYS A 177 -15.49 5.96 -3.54
N LYS A 178 -16.16 5.28 -4.47
CA LYS A 178 -15.58 4.99 -5.76
C LYS A 178 -15.31 6.32 -6.48
N ALA A 179 -14.10 6.50 -7.00
CA ALA A 179 -13.83 7.61 -7.91
C ALA A 179 -14.78 7.50 -9.10
N ALA A 180 -15.23 8.62 -9.64
CA ALA A 180 -15.93 8.59 -10.91
C ALA A 180 -14.98 7.95 -11.92
N ASP A 181 -15.48 7.02 -12.73
CA ASP A 181 -14.75 6.62 -13.92
C ASP A 181 -14.68 7.89 -14.76
N ASP A 182 -13.51 8.52 -14.78
CA ASP A 182 -13.22 9.66 -15.62
C ASP A 182 -13.19 9.11 -17.04
N GLY A 183 -14.37 8.79 -17.56
CA GLY A 183 -14.56 8.42 -18.94
C GLY A 183 -13.95 9.54 -19.76
N GLU A 184 -12.72 9.33 -20.22
CA GLU A 184 -12.17 10.01 -21.36
C GLU A 184 -13.10 9.65 -22.52
N ASP A 185 -14.21 10.38 -22.62
CA ASP A 185 -14.91 10.63 -23.88
C ASP A 185 -13.90 11.33 -24.80
N GLN A 186 -13.03 10.53 -25.43
CA GLN A 186 -12.26 10.89 -26.61
C GLN A 186 -13.02 10.52 -27.88
#